data_AF-X1QIH5-F1
#
_entry.id   AF-X1QIH5-F1
#
_cell.length_a   1.000
_cell.length_b   1.000
_cell.length_c   1.000
_cell.angle_alpha   90.00
_cell.angle_beta   90.00
_cell.angle_gamma   90.00
#
_symmetry.space_group_name_H-M   'P 1'
#
loop_
_entity.id
_entity.type
_entity.pdbx_description
1 polymer ?
#
loop_
_entity_poly.entity_id
_entity_poly.type
_entity_poly.pdbx_seq_one_letter_code
_entity_poly.pdbx_strand_id
1 'polypeptide(L)' 'RLFLLDSAALKTGEQILKHNQPDAVEILPGIAAPYFIKHIYKELLCPVIAGGLISDKNEIEKLFQKGVLAVSTSIKELW' A
#
# COMPACT_ATOMS: atom_id res chain seq x y z
N ARG A 1 6.99 -0.21 6.53
CA ARG A 1 6.49 -1.33 5.70
C ARG A 1 5.46 -2.10 6.51
N LEU A 2 4.31 -2.41 5.93
CA LEU A 2 3.25 -3.21 6.54
C LEU A 2 2.92 -4.41 5.64
N PHE A 3 2.80 -5.58 6.26
CA PHE A 3 2.35 -6.80 5.58
C PHE A 3 0.87 -7.00 5.87
N LEU A 4 0.03 -6.88 4.84
CA LEU A 4 -1.42 -7.01 4.96
C LEU A 4 -1.85 -8.46 4.71
N LEU A 5 -1.63 -9.31 5.72
CA LEU A 5 -1.96 -10.74 5.65
C LEU A 5 -3.42 -11.00 6.03
N ASP A 6 -3.92 -10.27 7.03
CA ASP A 6 -5.24 -10.46 7.61
C ASP A 6 -5.79 -9.15 8.22
N SER A 7 -6.94 -9.24 8.86
CA SER A 7 -7.58 -8.11 9.55
C SER A 7 -6.85 -7.68 10.83
N ALA A 8 -6.07 -8.55 11.46
CA ALA A 8 -5.28 -8.19 12.65
C ALA A 8 -4.08 -7.33 12.24
N ALA A 9 -3.44 -7.65 11.12
CA ALA A 9 -2.38 -6.85 10.52
C ALA A 9 -2.89 -5.46 10.09
N LEU A 10 -4.11 -5.37 9.55
CA LEU A 10 -4.74 -4.09 9.22
C LEU A 10 -4.88 -3.19 10.47
N LYS A 11 -5.45 -3.73 11.56
CA LYS A 11 -5.63 -2.99 12.82
C LYS A 11 -4.31 -2.56 13.44
N THR A 12 -3.33 -3.46 13.43
CA THR A 12 -1.99 -3.16 13.95
C THR A 12 -1.33 -2.06 13.11
N GLY A 13 -1.44 -2.13 11.79
CA GLY A 13 -0.96 -1.10 10.88
C GLY A 13 -1.58 0.27 11.16
N GLU A 14 -2.88 0.32 11.37
CA GLU A 14 -3.61 1.54 11.74
C GLU A 14 -3.06 2.17 13.03
N GLN A 15 -2.85 1.36 14.08
CA GLN A 15 -2.28 1.85 15.35
C GLN A 15 -0.86 2.38 15.19
N ILE A 16 -0.02 1.67 14.42
CA ILE A 16 1.37 2.08 14.14
C ILE A 16 1.39 3.42 13.41
N LEU A 17 0.50 3.61 12.43
CA LEU A 17 0.45 4.84 11.63
C LEU A 17 -0.02 6.03 12.45
N LYS A 18 -1.02 5.83 13.32
CA LYS A 18 -1.49 6.86 14.25
C LYS A 18 -0.40 7.30 15.23
N HIS A 19 0.38 6.35 15.75
CA HIS A 19 1.40 6.64 16.77
C HIS A 19 2.69 7.23 16.18
N ASN A 20 3.15 6.70 15.05
CA ASN A 20 4.48 7.02 14.52
C ASN A 20 4.46 8.08 13.41
N GLN A 21 3.30 8.37 12.79
CA GLN A 21 3.14 9.37 11.73
C GLN A 21 4.28 9.36 10.68
N PRO A 22 4.52 8.22 10.00
CA PRO A 22 5.59 8.14 9.03
C PRO A 22 5.29 9.00 7.80
N ASP A 23 6.34 9.43 7.08
CA ASP A 23 6.20 10.22 5.84
C ASP A 23 5.60 9.41 4.68
N ALA A 24 5.70 8.08 4.70
CA ALA A 24 5.08 7.19 3.74
C ALA A 24 4.93 5.78 4.31
N VAL A 25 3.98 5.01 3.77
CA VAL A 25 3.77 3.61 4.13
C VAL A 25 3.81 2.70 2.90
N GLU A 26 4.67 1.69 2.92
CA GLU A 26 4.69 0.64 1.90
C GLU A 26 3.86 -0.56 2.36
N ILE A 27 2.88 -0.96 1.53
CA ILE A 27 1.98 -2.10 1.77
C ILE A 27 2.39 -3.28 0.89
N LEU A 28 2.52 -4.44 1.54
CA LEU A 28 2.79 -5.71 0.88
C LEU A 28 1.70 -6.74 1.23
N PRO A 29 1.19 -7.53 0.26
CA PRO A 29 1.47 -7.41 -1.16
C PRO A 29 0.78 -6.17 -1.77
N GLY A 30 1.31 -5.67 -2.88
CA GLY A 30 0.88 -4.43 -3.50
C GLY A 30 -0.57 -4.48 -3.98
N ILE A 31 -1.06 -5.67 -4.37
CA ILE A 31 -2.46 -5.93 -4.70
C ILE A 31 -3.42 -5.64 -3.54
N ALA A 32 -2.95 -5.65 -2.29
CA ALA A 32 -3.73 -5.38 -1.09
C ALA A 32 -3.71 -3.90 -0.69
N ALA A 33 -2.83 -3.09 -1.27
CA ALA A 33 -2.74 -1.65 -0.98
C ALA A 33 -4.06 -0.89 -1.16
N PRO A 34 -4.88 -1.17 -2.20
CA PRO A 34 -6.17 -0.51 -2.34
C PRO A 34 -7.18 -0.86 -1.24
N TYR A 35 -7.11 -2.09 -0.72
CA TYR A 35 -7.94 -2.50 0.40
C TYR A 35 -7.56 -1.71 1.65
N PHE A 36 -6.26 -1.58 1.93
CA PHE A 36 -5.74 -0.75 3.01
C PHE A 36 -6.19 0.71 2.89
N ILE A 37 -6.03 1.32 1.70
CA ILE A 37 -6.47 2.69 1.41
C ILE A 37 -7.98 2.81 1.69
N LYS A 38 -8.83 1.94 1.14
CA LYS A 38 -10.28 2.05 1.35
C LYS A 38 -10.71 2.06 2.82
N HIS A 39 -9.98 1.34 3.69
CA HIS A 39 -10.32 1.23 5.12
C HIS A 39 -9.71 2.33 5.98
N ILE A 40 -8.51 2.81 5.65
CA ILE A 40 -7.74 3.70 6.53
C ILE A 40 -7.55 5.10 5.94
N TYR A 41 -7.77 5.32 4.63
CA TYR A 41 -7.45 6.59 3.94
C TYR A 41 -8.10 7.83 4.55
N LYS A 42 -9.31 7.73 5.12
CA LYS A 42 -9.95 8.87 5.80
C LYS A 42 -9.18 9.37 7.02
N GLU A 43 -8.35 8.51 7.61
CA GLU A 43 -7.53 8.79 8.79
C GLU A 43 -6.03 8.86 8.45
N LEU A 44 -5.68 8.57 7.18
CA LEU A 44 -4.30 8.45 6.75
C LEU A 44 -3.76 9.83 6.37
N LEU A 45 -2.73 10.27 7.09
CA LEU A 45 -2.01 11.52 6.82
C LEU A 45 -0.77 11.33 5.93
N CYS A 46 -0.48 10.10 5.48
CA CYS A 46 0.72 9.79 4.70
C CYS A 46 0.41 9.03 3.39
N PRO A 47 1.22 9.23 2.33
CA PRO A 47 1.08 8.51 1.08
C PRO A 47 1.38 7.00 1.18
N VAL A 48 0.74 6.23 0.30
CA VAL A 48 0.86 4.77 0.23
C VAL A 48 1.70 4.33 -0.97
N ILE A 49 2.66 3.44 -0.73
CA ILE A 49 3.45 2.75 -1.76
C ILE A 49 2.97 1.30 -1.82
N ALA A 50 2.73 0.76 -3.01
CA ALA A 50 2.36 -0.64 -3.18
C ALA A 50 3.57 -1.47 -3.62
N GLY A 51 3.84 -2.60 -2.95
CA GLY A 51 5.00 -3.43 -3.26
C GLY A 51 4.71 -4.94 -3.26
N GLY A 52 5.28 -5.66 -4.22
CA GLY A 52 5.20 -7.12 -4.31
C GLY A 52 3.92 -7.69 -4.94
N LEU A 53 4.05 -8.83 -5.62
CA LEU A 53 3.00 -9.48 -6.40
C LEU A 53 2.32 -8.58 -7.44
N ILE A 54 3.09 -7.69 -8.08
CA ILE A 54 2.64 -6.85 -9.20
C ILE A 54 3.46 -7.28 -10.40
N SER A 55 2.79 -7.77 -11.45
CA SER A 55 3.47 -8.35 -12.62
C SER A 55 3.03 -7.72 -13.94
N ASP A 56 1.97 -6.92 -13.94
CA ASP A 56 1.41 -6.32 -15.14
C ASP A 56 1.28 -4.79 -15.04
N LYS A 57 1.53 -4.09 -16.15
CA LYS A 57 1.49 -2.64 -16.20
C LYS A 57 0.06 -2.08 -15.97
N ASN A 58 -0.97 -2.81 -16.38
CA ASN A 58 -2.35 -2.42 -16.12
C ASN A 58 -2.69 -2.55 -14.63
N GLU A 59 -2.05 -3.46 -13.88
CA GLU A 59 -2.21 -3.51 -12.42
C GLU A 59 -1.62 -2.25 -11.78
N ILE A 60 -0.46 -1.79 -12.24
CA ILE A 60 0.17 -0.55 -11.79
C ILE A 60 -0.77 0.64 -12.00
N GLU A 61 -1.33 0.78 -13.20
CA GLU A 61 -2.29 1.86 -13.51
C GLU A 61 -3.54 1.79 -12.61
N LYS A 62 -4.08 0.59 -12.39
CA LYS A 62 -5.21 0.38 -11.46
C LYS A 62 -4.85 0.74 -10.02
N LEU A 63 -3.61 0.51 -9.58
CA LEU A 63 -3.15 0.87 -8.25
C LEU A 63 -3.10 2.40 -8.08
N PHE A 64 -2.55 3.11 -9.07
CA PHE A 64 -2.54 4.58 -9.08
C PHE A 64 -3.94 5.17 -9.04
N GLN A 65 -4.87 4.65 -9.85
CA GLN A 65 -6.27 5.07 -9.83
C GLN A 65 -6.95 4.86 -8.47
N LYS A 66 -6.47 3.92 -7.65
CA LYS A 66 -6.99 3.63 -6.31
C LYS A 66 -6.27 4.40 -5.20
N GLY A 67 -5.41 5.37 -5.53
CA GLY A 67 -4.79 6.28 -4.56
C GLY A 67 -3.42 5.83 -4.04
N VAL A 68 -2.79 4.83 -4.67
CA VAL A 68 -1.38 4.52 -4.42
C VAL A 68 -0.52 5.65 -5.03
N LEU A 69 0.50 6.10 -4.31
CA LEU A 69 1.44 7.12 -4.78
C LEU A 69 2.51 6.52 -5.70
N ALA A 70 3.08 5.39 -5.32
CA ALA A 70 4.20 4.75 -6.05
C ALA A 70 4.11 3.22 -5.99
N VAL A 71 4.72 2.56 -6.97
CA VAL A 71 4.87 1.10 -6.99
C VAL A 71 6.33 0.72 -6.83
N SER A 72 6.59 -0.21 -5.91
CA SER A 72 7.88 -0.83 -5.64
C SER A 72 7.91 -2.21 -6.30
N THR A 73 8.73 -2.38 -7.34
CA THR A 73 8.83 -3.63 -8.10
C THR A 73 10.28 -3.99 -8.45
N SER A 74 10.59 -5.29 -8.39
CA SER A 74 11.88 -5.84 -8.83
C SER A 74 11.88 -6.26 -10.31
N ILE A 75 10.73 -6.17 -10.99
CA ILE A 75 10.56 -6.53 -12.40
C ILE A 75 10.99 -5.34 -13.26
N LYS A 76 12.10 -5.49 -13.99
CA LYS A 76 12.71 -4.40 -14.77
C LYS A 76 11.86 -3.97 -15.95
N GLU A 77 11.05 -4.88 -16.48
CA GLU A 77 10.14 -4.65 -17.60
C GLU A 77 8.99 -3.68 -17.24
N LEU A 78 8.75 -3.47 -15.93
CA LEU A 78 7.72 -2.59 -15.40
C LEU A 78 8.24 -1.23 -14.94
N TRP A 79 9.54 -0.95 -15.14
CA TRP A 79 10.16 0.33 -14.79
C TRP A 79 9.77 1.45 -15.77
#